data_AF-A0A7C1AEY3-F1
#
_entry.id   AF-A0A7C1AEY3-F1
#
_cell.length_a   1.000
_cell.length_b   1.000
_cell.length_c   1.000
_cell.angle_alpha   90.00
_cell.angle_beta   90.00
_cell.angle_gamma   90.00
#
_symmetry.space_group_name_H-M   'P 1'
#
loop_
_entity.id
_entity.type
_entity.pdbx_description
1 polymer ?
#
loop_
_entity_poly.entity_id
_entity_poly.type
_entity_poly.pdbx_seq_one_letter_code
_entity_poly.pdbx_strand_id
1 'polypeptide(L)'
;MAKQLAFGEEARRSILNGVTILSDAVKATLGPKGRNAVLDKKFGAPLITKDGVTVAKEIELKEPYENMGAQLVREVASRTSDVAGDGTTTATVLAYSLYKEGLKHVVAGANPMDVKRGIEKATVSITEELKKMSKTVQEEKEIA
;
A
#
# COMPACT_ATOMS: atom_id res chain seq x y z
N MET A 1 10.25 -26.83 -10.70
CA MET A 1 9.88 -25.90 -11.79
C MET A 1 11.06 -25.00 -12.11
N ALA A 2 11.29 -24.70 -13.39
CA ALA A 2 12.31 -23.74 -13.83
C ALA A 2 11.92 -22.30 -13.42
N LYS A 3 12.92 -21.42 -13.25
CA LYS A 3 12.69 -20.01 -12.91
C LYS A 3 12.33 -19.21 -14.16
N GLN A 4 11.36 -18.31 -14.03
CA GLN A 4 11.06 -17.31 -15.06
C GLN A 4 11.91 -16.06 -14.80
N LEU A 5 12.36 -15.41 -15.87
CA LEU A 5 13.15 -14.19 -15.81
C LEU A 5 12.42 -13.10 -16.62
N ALA A 6 12.16 -11.96 -15.98
CA ALA A 6 11.57 -10.79 -16.60
C ALA A 6 12.43 -9.57 -16.27
N PHE A 7 12.59 -8.67 -17.24
CA PHE A 7 13.48 -7.52 -17.12
C PHE A 7 12.82 -6.25 -17.64
N GLY A 8 13.41 -5.11 -17.28
CA GLY A 8 13.05 -3.81 -17.85
C GLY A 8 11.59 -3.43 -17.60
N GLU A 9 10.95 -2.91 -18.65
CA GLU A 9 9.60 -2.37 -18.61
C GLU A 9 8.53 -3.44 -18.35
N GLU A 10 8.65 -4.62 -18.95
CA GLU A 10 7.70 -5.71 -18.79
C GLU A 10 7.57 -6.13 -17.33
N ALA A 11 8.70 -6.36 -16.65
CA ALA A 11 8.72 -6.69 -15.24
C ALA A 11 8.07 -5.59 -14.37
N ARG A 12 8.38 -4.32 -14.65
CA ARG A 12 7.83 -3.18 -13.91
C ARG A 12 6.33 -3.03 -14.13
N ARG A 13 5.84 -3.27 -15.34
CA ARG A 13 4.41 -3.22 -15.66
C ARG A 13 3.63 -4.29 -14.92
N SER A 14 4.12 -5.53 -14.90
CA SER A 14 3.48 -6.63 -14.16
C SER A 14 3.45 -6.34 -12.65
N ILE A 15 4.55 -5.82 -12.09
CA ILE A 15 4.56 -5.41 -10.68
C ILE A 15 3.54 -4.28 -10.43
N LEU A 16 3.50 -3.25 -11.29
CA LEU A 16 2.53 -2.16 -11.16
C LEU A 16 1.08 -2.65 -11.22
N ASN A 17 0.76 -3.61 -12.09
CA ASN A 17 -0.58 -4.21 -12.16
C ASN A 17 -0.96 -4.83 -10.81
N GLY A 18 -0.07 -5.63 -10.23
CA GLY A 18 -0.30 -6.26 -8.92
C GLY A 18 -0.50 -5.26 -7.80
N VAL A 19 0.36 -4.25 -7.74
CA VAL A 19 0.25 -3.11 -6.81
C VAL A 19 -1.09 -2.39 -6.98
N THR A 20 -1.53 -2.18 -8.22
CA THR A 20 -2.80 -1.52 -8.55
C THR A 20 -3.99 -2.34 -8.06
N ILE A 21 -4.03 -3.65 -8.35
CA ILE A 21 -5.13 -4.53 -7.94
C ILE A 21 -5.30 -4.51 -6.42
N LEU A 22 -4.20 -4.68 -5.67
CA LEU A 22 -4.27 -4.65 -4.21
C LEU A 22 -4.70 -3.28 -3.69
N SER A 23 -4.10 -2.20 -4.21
CA SER A 23 -4.45 -0.85 -3.77
C SER A 23 -5.89 -0.49 -4.08
N ASP A 24 -6.45 -0.94 -5.20
CA ASP A 24 -7.82 -0.64 -5.61
C ASP A 24 -8.85 -1.33 -4.72
N ALA A 25 -8.56 -2.56 -4.28
CA ALA A 25 -9.40 -3.27 -3.32
C ALA A 25 -9.36 -2.62 -1.93
N VAL A 26 -8.17 -2.28 -1.44
CA VAL A 26 -7.97 -1.70 -0.10
C VAL A 26 -8.49 -0.27 -0.02
N LYS A 27 -8.23 0.58 -1.02
CA LYS A 27 -8.67 1.99 -0.99
C LYS A 27 -10.19 2.15 -0.94
N ALA A 28 -10.95 1.15 -1.40
CA ALA A 28 -12.41 1.17 -1.36
C ALA A 28 -12.96 1.25 0.07
N THR A 29 -12.17 0.82 1.07
CA THR A 29 -12.56 0.81 2.48
C THR A 29 -12.12 2.05 3.24
N LEU A 30 -11.39 2.99 2.61
CA LEU A 30 -10.82 4.16 3.28
C LEU A 30 -11.88 5.16 3.76
N GLY A 31 -11.73 5.59 5.01
CA GLY A 31 -12.45 6.73 5.59
C GLY A 31 -13.88 6.43 6.04
N PRO A 32 -14.61 7.44 6.54
CA PRO A 32 -15.94 7.26 7.15
C PRO A 32 -17.01 6.79 6.16
N LYS A 33 -16.79 7.03 4.86
CA LYS A 33 -17.64 6.58 3.75
C LYS A 33 -17.06 5.36 3.02
N GLY A 34 -16.11 4.66 3.64
CA GLY A 34 -15.54 3.42 3.12
C GLY A 34 -16.63 2.39 2.85
N ARG A 35 -16.52 1.71 1.71
CA ARG A 35 -17.41 0.63 1.28
C ARG A 35 -16.95 -0.69 1.89
N ASN A 36 -17.88 -1.63 1.97
CA ASN A 36 -17.57 -2.98 2.42
C ASN A 36 -16.88 -3.76 1.32
N ALA A 37 -15.84 -4.49 1.69
CA ALA A 37 -15.31 -5.60 0.91
C ALA A 37 -16.05 -6.89 1.32
N VAL A 38 -16.32 -7.75 0.35
CA VAL A 38 -16.91 -9.07 0.56
C VAL A 38 -15.84 -10.10 0.19
N LEU A 39 -15.46 -10.92 1.16
CA LEU A 39 -14.39 -11.89 1.07
C LEU A 39 -15.00 -13.29 1.15
N ASP A 40 -14.69 -14.13 0.17
CA ASP A 40 -15.17 -15.50 0.16
C ASP A 40 -14.53 -16.32 1.28
N LYS A 41 -15.28 -17.29 1.80
CA LYS A 41 -14.79 -18.24 2.81
C LYS A 41 -15.06 -19.65 2.33
N LYS A 42 -14.08 -20.53 2.50
CA LYS A 42 -14.18 -21.95 2.10
C LYS A 42 -15.39 -22.68 2.68
N PHE A 43 -15.89 -22.23 3.83
CA PHE A 43 -17.06 -22.77 4.50
C PHE A 43 -17.89 -21.65 5.14
N GLY A 44 -19.21 -21.77 5.08
CA GLY A 44 -20.15 -20.83 5.70
C GLY A 44 -20.43 -19.58 4.87
N ALA A 45 -20.85 -18.50 5.54
CA ALA A 45 -21.18 -17.23 4.89
C ALA A 45 -19.90 -16.40 4.59
N PRO A 46 -19.93 -15.55 3.55
CA PRO A 46 -18.81 -14.67 3.22
C PRO A 46 -18.53 -13.67 4.35
N LEU A 47 -17.28 -13.23 4.45
CA LEU A 47 -16.86 -12.19 5.39
C LEU A 47 -17.07 -10.82 4.78
N ILE A 48 -17.83 -9.96 5.46
CA ILE A 48 -18.02 -8.56 5.07
C ILE A 48 -17.17 -7.71 6.01
N THR A 49 -16.26 -6.90 5.46
CA THR A 49 -15.34 -6.08 6.26
C THR A 49 -15.07 -4.72 5.64
N LYS A 50 -14.69 -3.74 6.48
CA LYS A 50 -14.09 -2.46 6.06
C LYS A 50 -12.62 -2.35 6.47
N ASP A 51 -12.06 -3.37 7.10
CA ASP A 51 -10.66 -3.38 7.49
C ASP A 51 -9.77 -3.65 6.28
N GLY A 52 -8.99 -2.65 5.89
CA GLY A 52 -8.04 -2.74 4.77
C GLY A 52 -6.96 -3.79 4.98
N VAL A 53 -6.57 -4.10 6.23
CA VAL A 53 -5.58 -5.15 6.51
C VAL A 53 -6.15 -6.52 6.18
N THR A 54 -7.37 -6.79 6.64
CA THR A 54 -8.07 -8.04 6.32
C THR A 54 -8.24 -8.19 4.82
N VAL A 55 -8.63 -7.12 4.11
CA VAL A 55 -8.73 -7.16 2.63
C VAL A 55 -7.39 -7.46 1.98
N ALA A 56 -6.31 -6.77 2.38
CA ALA A 56 -4.99 -6.97 1.81
C ALA A 56 -4.43 -8.38 2.03
N LYS A 57 -4.78 -9.04 3.15
CA LYS A 57 -4.33 -10.40 3.49
C LYS A 57 -4.92 -11.47 2.58
N GLU A 58 -6.14 -11.28 2.11
CA GLU A 58 -6.84 -12.23 1.22
C GLU A 58 -6.44 -12.08 -0.27
N ILE A 59 -5.61 -11.10 -0.61
CA ILE A 59 -5.20 -10.86 -2.00
C ILE A 59 -3.98 -11.71 -2.34
N GLU A 60 -4.23 -12.72 -3.17
CA GLU A 60 -3.22 -13.54 -3.82
C GLU A 60 -3.55 -13.63 -5.31
N LEU A 61 -2.61 -13.21 -6.15
CA LEU A 61 -2.81 -13.14 -7.60
C LEU A 61 -2.23 -14.39 -8.27
N LYS A 62 -2.90 -14.85 -9.34
CA LYS A 62 -2.47 -16.02 -10.11
C LYS A 62 -1.14 -15.79 -10.83
N GLU A 63 -0.99 -14.61 -11.41
CA GLU A 63 0.23 -14.24 -12.13
C GLU A 63 1.38 -13.95 -11.16
N PRO A 64 2.51 -14.68 -11.22
CA PRO A 64 3.55 -14.59 -10.20
C PRO A 64 4.14 -13.19 -10.01
N TYR A 65 4.41 -12.46 -11.11
CA TYR A 65 4.98 -11.12 -11.04
C TYR A 65 3.99 -10.07 -10.54
N GLU A 66 2.71 -10.20 -10.91
CA GLU A 66 1.67 -9.34 -10.33
C GLU A 66 1.52 -9.64 -8.83
N ASN A 67 1.49 -10.93 -8.47
CA ASN A 67 1.41 -11.33 -7.06
C ASN A 67 2.59 -10.77 -6.26
N MET A 68 3.82 -10.81 -6.78
CA MET A 68 4.97 -10.18 -6.13
C MET A 68 4.72 -8.68 -5.84
N GLY A 69 4.16 -7.94 -6.81
CA GLY A 69 3.81 -6.53 -6.61
C GLY A 69 2.77 -6.32 -5.52
N ALA A 70 1.71 -7.14 -5.50
CA ALA A 70 0.71 -7.12 -4.44
C ALA A 70 1.35 -7.45 -3.07
N GLN A 71 2.17 -8.50 -2.97
CA GLN A 71 2.81 -8.90 -1.71
C GLN A 71 3.73 -7.81 -1.14
N LEU A 72 4.44 -7.06 -1.98
CA LEU A 72 5.27 -5.93 -1.55
C LEU A 72 4.45 -4.83 -0.87
N VAL A 73 3.27 -4.50 -1.40
CA VAL A 73 2.39 -3.48 -0.80
C VAL A 73 1.65 -4.02 0.42
N ARG A 74 1.30 -5.31 0.42
CA ARG A 74 0.76 -5.98 1.62
C ARG A 74 1.73 -5.87 2.80
N GLU A 75 3.03 -5.99 2.54
CA GLU A 75 4.06 -5.84 3.58
C GLU A 75 4.07 -4.42 4.16
N VAL A 76 3.89 -3.39 3.34
CA VAL A 76 3.73 -1.99 3.80
C VAL A 76 2.55 -1.88 4.75
N ALA A 77 1.38 -2.39 4.36
CA ALA A 77 0.18 -2.36 5.19
C ALA A 77 0.36 -3.11 6.53
N SER A 78 0.98 -4.29 6.50
CA SER A 78 1.24 -5.10 7.70
C SER A 78 2.17 -4.39 8.67
N ARG A 79 3.31 -3.87 8.19
CA ARG A 79 4.28 -3.16 9.05
C ARG A 79 3.68 -1.92 9.68
N THR A 80 2.83 -1.17 8.97
CA THR A 80 2.11 -0.04 9.55
C THR A 80 1.17 -0.49 10.67
N SER A 81 0.45 -1.60 10.47
CA SER A 81 -0.41 -2.19 11.52
C SER A 81 0.40 -2.55 12.77
N ASP A 82 1.57 -3.15 12.60
CA ASP A 82 2.39 -3.62 13.72
C ASP A 82 2.97 -2.46 14.55
N VAL A 83 3.28 -1.33 13.90
CA VAL A 83 3.87 -0.15 14.56
C VAL A 83 2.81 0.77 15.16
N ALA A 84 1.70 0.99 14.46
CA ALA A 84 0.73 2.03 14.81
C ALA A 84 -0.66 1.50 15.17
N GLY A 85 -1.00 0.25 14.81
CA GLY A 85 -2.34 -0.32 15.01
C GLY A 85 -3.43 0.23 14.07
N ASP A 86 -3.15 1.27 13.29
CA ASP A 86 -4.05 1.92 12.33
C ASP A 86 -3.24 2.53 11.16
N GLY A 87 -3.92 3.04 10.13
CA GLY A 87 -3.31 3.76 9.01
C GLY A 87 -2.87 2.88 7.84
N THR A 88 -3.20 1.59 7.87
CA THR A 88 -2.78 0.60 6.87
C THR A 88 -3.32 0.88 5.47
N THR A 89 -4.57 1.34 5.40
CA THR A 89 -5.21 1.77 4.15
C THR A 89 -4.53 3.01 3.59
N THR A 90 -4.20 3.99 4.46
CA THR A 90 -3.45 5.19 4.09
C THR A 90 -2.06 4.84 3.57
N ALA A 91 -1.34 3.95 4.26
CA ALA A 91 -0.01 3.49 3.85
C ALA A 91 -0.03 2.80 2.48
N THR A 92 -1.05 1.97 2.23
CA THR A 92 -1.27 1.30 0.93
C THR A 92 -1.46 2.31 -0.19
N VAL A 93 -2.33 3.30 0.01
CA VAL A 93 -2.64 4.34 -0.99
C VAL A 93 -1.41 5.20 -1.29
N LEU A 94 -0.63 5.56 -0.27
CA LEU A 94 0.62 6.31 -0.43
C LEU A 94 1.66 5.49 -1.19
N ALA A 95 1.85 4.22 -0.83
CA ALA A 95 2.79 3.33 -1.51
C ALA A 95 2.46 3.17 -3.00
N TYR A 96 1.17 2.95 -3.33
CA TYR A 96 0.70 2.92 -4.71
C TYR A 96 1.02 4.20 -5.47
N SER A 97 0.69 5.35 -4.88
CA SER A 97 0.85 6.66 -5.54
C SER A 97 2.33 6.98 -5.79
N LEU A 98 3.20 6.76 -4.80
CA LEU A 98 4.64 6.96 -4.92
C LEU A 98 5.25 6.02 -5.95
N TYR A 99 4.87 4.74 -5.95
CA TYR A 99 5.39 3.76 -6.88
C TYR A 99 4.98 4.08 -8.33
N LYS A 100 3.71 4.40 -8.55
CA LYS A 100 3.16 4.71 -9.88
C LYS A 100 3.83 5.94 -10.49
N GLU A 101 3.89 7.06 -9.75
CA GLU A 101 4.50 8.29 -10.27
C GLU A 101 6.03 8.15 -10.39
N GLY A 102 6.68 7.48 -9.43
CA GLY A 102 8.10 7.18 -9.51
C GLY A 102 8.45 6.35 -10.75
N LEU A 103 7.64 5.31 -11.04
CA LEU A 103 7.82 4.48 -12.22
C LEU A 103 7.66 5.28 -13.53
N LYS A 104 6.68 6.20 -13.59
CA LYS A 104 6.51 7.10 -14.74
C LYS A 104 7.76 7.93 -15.02
N HIS A 105 8.39 8.50 -13.98
CA HIS A 105 9.65 9.24 -14.14
C HIS A 105 10.81 8.35 -14.57
N VAL A 106 10.89 7.13 -14.04
CA VAL A 106 11.93 6.16 -14.43
C VAL A 106 11.77 5.74 -15.89
N VAL A 107 10.54 5.53 -16.37
CA VAL A 107 10.26 5.24 -17.78
C VAL A 107 10.62 6.42 -18.68
N ALA A 108 10.45 7.66 -18.20
CA ALA A 108 10.89 8.88 -18.88
C ALA A 108 12.42 9.09 -18.87
N GLY A 109 13.20 8.14 -18.33
CA GLY A 109 14.67 8.17 -18.34
C GLY A 109 15.31 8.74 -17.08
N ALA A 110 14.53 9.08 -16.04
CA ALA A 110 15.10 9.49 -14.76
C ALA A 110 15.84 8.35 -14.08
N ASN A 111 16.95 8.67 -13.39
CA ASN A 111 17.68 7.69 -12.61
C ASN A 111 16.85 7.23 -11.39
N PRO A 112 16.52 5.93 -11.24
CA PRO A 112 15.73 5.43 -10.11
C PRO A 112 16.32 5.76 -8.74
N MET A 113 17.66 5.81 -8.63
CA MET A 113 18.35 6.10 -7.39
C MET A 113 18.16 7.56 -6.96
N ASP A 114 18.10 8.48 -7.92
CA ASP A 114 17.88 9.90 -7.64
C ASP A 114 16.41 10.16 -7.28
N VAL A 115 15.47 9.49 -7.96
CA VAL A 115 14.04 9.53 -7.60
C VAL A 115 13.84 9.03 -6.17
N LYS A 116 14.42 7.87 -5.81
CA LYS A 116 14.39 7.32 -4.45
C LYS A 116 14.95 8.32 -3.43
N ARG A 117 16.12 8.89 -3.68
CA ARG A 117 16.76 9.87 -2.78
C ARG A 117 15.88 11.11 -2.59
N GLY A 118 15.20 11.57 -3.64
CA GLY A 118 14.24 12.67 -3.55
C GLY A 118 13.05 12.34 -2.63
N ILE A 119 12.46 11.16 -2.80
CA ILE A 119 11.36 10.68 -1.95
C ILE A 119 11.80 10.58 -0.48
N GLU A 120 12.99 10.04 -0.21
CA GLU A 120 13.53 9.91 1.15
C GLU A 120 13.71 11.27 1.82
N LYS A 121 14.30 12.24 1.11
CA LYS A 121 14.46 13.61 1.62
C LYS A 121 13.10 14.28 1.91
N ALA A 122 12.14 14.17 0.99
CA ALA A 122 10.80 14.71 1.19
C ALA A 122 10.10 14.06 2.38
N THR A 123 10.24 12.74 2.55
CA THR A 123 9.68 12.00 3.69
C THR A 123 10.21 12.53 5.00
N VAL A 124 11.53 12.73 5.12
CA VAL A 124 12.14 13.31 6.33
C VAL A 124 11.54 14.66 6.65
N SER A 125 11.55 15.60 5.69
CA SER A 125 11.01 16.95 5.90
C SER A 125 9.53 16.95 6.29
N ILE A 126 8.71 16.10 5.66
CA ILE A 126 7.29 15.98 5.99
C ILE A 126 7.10 15.43 7.41
N THR A 127 7.86 14.41 7.80
CA THR A 127 7.74 13.83 9.16
C THR A 127 8.18 14.80 10.25
N GLU A 128 9.19 15.63 9.99
CA GLU A 128 9.60 16.70 10.90
C GLU A 128 8.50 17.75 11.06
N GLU A 129 7.84 18.13 9.97
CA GLU A 129 6.75 19.10 10.02
C GLU A 129 5.51 18.55 10.73
N LEU A 130 5.15 17.28 10.46
CA LEU A 130 4.05 16.61 11.17
C LEU A 130 4.30 16.56 12.69
N LYS A 131 5.55 16.36 13.13
CA LYS A 131 5.90 16.42 14.56
C LYS A 131 5.69 17.81 15.15
N LYS A 132 5.96 18.89 14.42
CA LYS A 132 5.71 20.26 14.88
C LYS A 132 4.21 20.59 14.96
N MET A 133 3.42 20.04 14.04
CA MET A 133 1.96 20.21 14.01
C MET A 133 1.24 19.34 15.05
N SER A 134 1.91 18.31 15.58
CA SER A 134 1.39 17.41 16.59
C SER A 134 0.96 18.16 17.86
N LYS A 135 -0.15 17.74 18.44
CA LYS A 135 -0.62 18.21 19.75
C LYS A 135 -0.59 17.06 20.74
N THR A 136 -0.07 17.30 21.93
CA THR A 136 -0.12 16.34 23.02
C THR A 136 -1.56 16.24 23.52
N VAL A 137 -2.07 15.01 23.57
CA VAL A 137 -3.36 14.68 24.18
C VAL A 137 -3.15 14.61 25.70
N GLN A 138 -3.84 15.45 26.45
CA GLN A 138 -3.70 15.57 27.91
C GLN A 138 -4.90 15.00 28.67
N GLU A 139 -6.09 15.02 28.05
CA GLU A 139 -7.32 14.56 28.69
C GLU A 139 -7.97 13.40 27.94
N GLU A 140 -8.64 12.52 28.68
CA GLU A 140 -9.39 11.39 28.09
C GLU A 140 -10.54 11.87 27.18
N LYS A 141 -11.11 13.05 27.45
CA LYS A 141 -12.11 13.71 26.58
C LYS A 141 -11.58 14.16 25.23
N GLU A 142 -10.27 14.25 25.07
CA GLU A 142 -9.63 14.54 23.77
C GLU A 142 -9.46 13.26 22.94
N ILE A 143 -9.70 12.08 23.55
CA ILE A 143 -9.70 10.76 22.93
C ILE A 143 -11.15 10.34 22.67
N ALA A 144 -11.73 10.87 21.58
CA ALA A 144 -13.06 10.56 21.03
C ALA A 144 -14.29 11.13 21.75
#